data_AF-A0A973KR28-F1
#
_entry.id   AF-A0A973KR28-F1
#
_cell.length_a   1.000
_cell.length_b   1.000
_cell.length_c   1.000
_cell.angle_alpha   90.00
_cell.angle_beta   90.00
_cell.angle_gamma   90.00
#
_symmetry.space_group_name_H-M   'P 1'
#
loop_
_entity.id
_entity.type
_entity.pdbx_description
1 polymer ?
#
loop_
_entity_poly.entity_id
_entity_poly.type
_entity_poly.pdbx_seq_one_letter_code
_entity_poly.pdbx_strand_id
1 'polypeptide(L)' 'HAAPRLAEAGVSVAARAGNLRASFHLYNTEADVDRLLDVLSGLPGGA' A
#
# COMPACT_ATOMS: atom_id res chain seq x y z
N HIS A 1 4.93 1.41 -12.44
CA HIS A 1 4.73 0.21 -11.60
C HIS A 1 4.38 0.63 -10.18
N ALA A 2 3.38 0.01 -9.54
CA ALA A 2 2.88 0.45 -8.23
C ALA A 2 3.75 0.02 -7.04
N ALA A 3 4.43 -1.15 -7.11
CA ALA A 3 5.26 -1.65 -6.01
C ALA A 3 6.40 -0.70 -5.58
N PRO A 4 7.18 -0.07 -6.49
CA PRO A 4 8.18 0.91 -6.10
C PRO A 4 7.60 2.13 -5.37
N ARG A 5 6.47 2.67 -5.86
CA ARG A 5 5.79 3.81 -5.23
C ARG A 5 5.28 3.48 -3.81
N LEU A 6 4.77 2.27 -3.63
CA LEU A 6 4.34 1.78 -2.32
C LEU A 6 5.54 1.67 -1.36
N ALA A 7 6.67 1.13 -1.82
CA ALA A 7 7.88 1.04 -1.01
C ALA A 7 8.42 2.42 -0.61
N GLU A 8 8.41 3.39 -1.52
CA GLU A 8 8.77 4.80 -1.24
C GLU A 8 7.85 5.44 -0.19
N ALA A 9 6.57 5.06 -0.19
CA ALA A 9 5.58 5.49 0.81
C ALA A 9 5.62 4.67 2.13
N GLY A 10 6.60 3.77 2.29
CA GLY A 10 6.74 2.93 3.47
C GLY A 10 5.77 1.75 3.54
N VAL A 11 5.08 1.42 2.44
CA VAL A 11 4.11 0.32 2.36
C VAL A 11 4.76 -0.90 1.68
N SER A 12 4.92 -1.98 2.43
CA SER A 12 5.47 -3.24 1.91
C SER A 12 4.38 -4.15 1.36
N VAL A 13 4.56 -4.64 0.14
CA VAL A 13 3.66 -5.60 -0.52
C VAL A 13 4.46 -6.66 -1.27
N ALA A 14 3.88 -7.84 -1.45
CA ALA A 14 4.44 -8.83 -2.35
C ALA A 14 4.03 -8.50 -3.80
N ALA A 15 4.98 -8.52 -4.74
CA ALA A 15 4.74 -8.35 -6.17
C ALA A 15 5.14 -9.62 -6.93
N ARG A 16 4.23 -10.18 -7.73
CA ARG A 16 4.49 -11.40 -8.53
C ARG A 16 3.67 -11.38 -9.81
N ALA A 17 4.32 -11.61 -10.96
CA ALA A 17 3.68 -11.69 -12.27
C ALA A 17 2.75 -10.50 -12.58
N GLY A 18 3.18 -9.28 -12.24
CA GLY A 18 2.41 -8.05 -12.46
C GLY A 18 1.33 -7.75 -11.41
N ASN A 19 1.05 -8.68 -10.49
CA ASN A 19 0.05 -8.52 -9.44
C ASN A 19 0.68 -8.11 -8.11
N LEU A 20 -0.12 -7.45 -7.27
CA LEU A 20 0.22 -7.10 -5.89
C LEU A 20 -0.58 -7.94 -4.90
N ARG A 21 0.01 -8.24 -3.74
CA ARG A 21 -0.68 -8.84 -2.59
C ARG A 21 -0.29 -8.09 -1.32
N ALA A 22 -1.30 -7.49 -0.68
CA ALA A 22 -1.22 -7.01 0.69
C ALA A 22 -1.59 -8.16 1.65
N SER A 23 -0.92 -8.24 2.80
CA SER A 23 -1.21 -9.23 3.84
C SER A 23 -1.20 -8.51 5.17
N PHE A 24 -2.39 -8.20 5.66
CA PHE A 24 -2.56 -7.48 6.92
C PHE A 24 -2.33 -8.43 8.10
N HIS A 25 -1.70 -7.89 9.13
CA HIS A 25 -1.41 -8.55 10.40
C HIS A 25 -2.30 -7.96 11.50
N LEU A 26 -2.36 -8.63 12.65
CA LEU A 26 -3.18 -8.19 13.79
C LEU A 26 -2.84 -6.77 14.28
N TYR A 27 -1.60 -6.32 14.10
CA TYR A 27 -1.16 -4.98 14.49
C TYR A 27 -1.42 -3.91 13.42
N ASN A 28 -1.99 -4.27 12.26
CA ASN A 28 -2.42 -3.26 11.31
C ASN A 28 -3.71 -2.59 11.76
N THR A 29 -3.83 -1.32 11.40
CA THR A 29 -5.00 -0.50 11.65
C THR A 29 -5.66 -0.12 10.33
N GLU A 30 -6.88 0.43 10.40
CA GLU A 30 -7.56 0.99 9.23
C GLU A 30 -6.71 2.06 8.54
N ALA A 31 -5.97 2.87 9.30
CA ALA A 31 -5.06 3.89 8.76
C ALA A 31 -3.94 3.32 7.87
N ASP A 32 -3.49 2.09 8.12
CA ASP A 32 -2.51 1.43 7.25
C ASP A 32 -3.14 1.02 5.91
N VAL A 33 -4.42 0.63 5.94
CA VAL A 33 -5.19 0.29 4.74
C VAL A 33 -5.44 1.54 3.92
N ASP A 34 -5.86 2.63 4.56
CA ASP A 34 -6.11 3.91 3.89
C ASP A 34 -4.84 4.44 3.23
N ARG A 35 -3.71 4.44 3.93
CA ARG A 35 -2.41 4.82 3.34
C ARG A 35 -2.08 3.99 2.10
N LEU A 36 -2.30 2.68 2.12
CA LEU A 36 -2.09 1.81 0.94
C LEU A 36 -2.98 2.24 -0.23
N LEU A 37 -4.27 2.51 0.04
CA LEU A 37 -5.24 2.89 -0.99
C LEU A 37 -4.97 4.29 -1.56
N ASP A 38 -4.54 5.24 -0.74
CA ASP A 38 -4.17 6.59 -1.16
C ASP A 38 -3.00 6.56 -2.16
N VAL A 39 -1.95 5.79 -1.85
CA VAL A 39 -0.80 5.63 -2.75
C VAL A 39 -1.19 4.92 -4.05
N LEU A 40 -2.09 3.94 -4.00
CA LEU A 40 -2.57 3.22 -5.19
C LEU A 40 -3.48 4.08 -6.08
N SER A 41 -4.33 4.92 -5.48
CA SER A 41 -5.23 5.83 -6.19
C SER A 41 -4.54 7.10 -6.68
N GLY A 42 -3.35 7.42 -6.15
CA GLY A 42 -2.62 8.65 -6.44
C GLY A 42 -3.21 9.86 -5.72
N LEU A 43 -4.00 9.64 -4.66
CA LEU A 43 -4.50 10.70 -3.80
C LEU A 43 -3.39 11.09 -2.79
N PRO A 44 -3.17 12.38 -2.52
CA PRO A 44 -2.34 12.78 -1.39
C PRO A 44 -2.99 12.21 -0.12
N GLY A 45 -2.20 11.51 0.70
CA GLY A 45 -2.69 10.78 1.87
C GLY A 45 -3.66 11.62 2.72
N GLY A 46 -4.82 11.04 3.01
CA GLY A 46 -6.01 11.58 3.69
C GLY A 46 -5.99 13.03 4.21
N ALA A 47 -6.98 13.80 3.77
CA ALA A 47 -7.49 14.95 4.52
C ALA A 47 -8.09 14.52 5.87
#